data_AF-A0A2W6PEA1-F1
#
_entry.id   AF-A0A2W6PEA1-F1
#
_cell.length_a   1.000
_cell.length_b   1.000
_cell.length_c   1.000
_cell.angle_alpha   90.00
_cell.angle_beta   90.00
_cell.angle_gamma   90.00
#
_symmetry.space_group_name_H-M   'P 1'
#
loop_
_entity.id
_entity.type
_entity.pdbx_description
1 polymer ?
#
loop_
_entity_poly.entity_id
_entity_poly.type
_entity_poly.pdbx_seq_one_letter_code
_entity_poly.pdbx_strand_id
1 'polypeptide(L)'
;LPDPQEAKRFVELTGVDSLAVAIGTAHGLYSKTPKIDFQRLAEIREVVDVPLVLHGASDVPDEFVRRTIELGVTKVNVATELKIAFAGAVKAWFAENPQGNDPRYYMRVGMDAMKEVVRNKINVCGSANRISA
;
A
#
# COMPACT_ATOMS: atom_id res chain seq x y z
N LEU A 1 -16.02 -8.71 7.53
CA LEU A 1 -15.54 -8.50 6.14
C LEU A 1 -16.77 -8.16 5.30
N PRO A 2 -16.66 -7.29 4.29
CA PRO A 2 -17.80 -6.80 3.52
C PRO A 2 -18.44 -7.95 2.74
N ASP A 3 -19.76 -7.95 2.71
CA ASP A 3 -20.54 -8.87 1.89
C ASP A 3 -20.46 -8.43 0.40
N PRO A 4 -20.19 -9.34 -0.56
CA PRO A 4 -20.11 -9.01 -1.97
C PRO A 4 -21.39 -8.38 -2.55
N GLN A 5 -22.57 -8.82 -2.11
CA GLN A 5 -23.84 -8.25 -2.59
C GLN A 5 -24.08 -6.87 -1.99
N GLU A 6 -23.65 -6.64 -0.75
CA GLU A 6 -23.65 -5.29 -0.17
C GLU A 6 -22.68 -4.36 -0.92
N ALA A 7 -21.49 -4.84 -1.29
CA ALA A 7 -20.53 -4.08 -2.09
C ALA A 7 -21.09 -3.70 -3.47
N LYS A 8 -21.73 -4.65 -4.17
CA LYS A 8 -22.45 -4.39 -5.42
C LYS A 8 -23.51 -3.32 -5.24
N ARG A 9 -24.42 -3.50 -4.27
CA ARG A 9 -25.51 -2.55 -4.00
C ARG A 9 -24.98 -1.17 -3.65
N PHE A 10 -23.89 -1.09 -2.88
CA PHE A 10 -23.27 0.18 -2.51
C PHE A 10 -22.77 0.93 -3.75
N VAL A 11 -22.05 0.25 -4.65
CA VAL A 11 -21.54 0.87 -5.88
C VAL A 11 -22.68 1.32 -6.79
N GLU A 12 -23.71 0.50 -6.97
CA GLU A 12 -24.90 0.84 -7.78
C GLU A 12 -25.64 2.08 -7.25
N LEU A 13 -25.78 2.20 -5.92
CA LEU A 13 -26.50 3.30 -5.30
C LEU A 13 -25.71 4.61 -5.24
N THR A 14 -24.38 4.53 -5.16
CA THR A 14 -23.52 5.70 -4.91
C THR A 14 -22.82 6.20 -6.15
N GLY A 15 -22.59 5.35 -7.15
CA GLY A 15 -21.85 5.71 -8.36
C GLY A 15 -20.37 6.04 -8.10
N VAL A 16 -19.76 5.51 -7.04
CA VAL A 16 -18.35 5.75 -6.72
C VAL A 16 -17.42 5.19 -7.81
N ASP A 17 -16.34 5.92 -8.11
CA ASP A 17 -15.38 5.52 -9.14
C ASP A 17 -14.43 4.39 -8.70
N SER A 18 -14.33 4.13 -7.38
CA SER A 18 -13.51 3.06 -6.84
C SER A 18 -14.01 2.63 -5.46
N LEU A 19 -13.72 1.39 -5.07
CA LEU A 19 -14.17 0.81 -3.82
C LEU A 19 -13.00 0.26 -3.00
N ALA A 20 -12.82 0.78 -1.79
CA ALA A 20 -11.90 0.19 -0.81
C ALA A 20 -12.55 -1.02 -0.12
N VAL A 21 -11.85 -2.15 -0.10
CA VAL A 21 -12.35 -3.41 0.46
C VAL A 21 -11.60 -3.77 1.74
N ALA A 22 -12.33 -4.27 2.74
CA ALA A 22 -11.75 -4.78 3.98
C ALA A 22 -11.60 -6.30 3.91
N ILE A 23 -10.40 -6.78 3.59
CA ILE A 23 -10.09 -8.22 3.35
C ILE A 23 -9.05 -8.79 4.33
N GLY A 24 -8.92 -8.20 5.51
CA GLY A 24 -7.97 -8.64 6.53
C GLY A 24 -6.67 -7.83 6.61
N THR A 25 -6.56 -6.74 5.84
CA THR A 25 -5.48 -5.76 6.04
C THR A 25 -5.80 -4.78 7.18
N ALA A 26 -4.76 -4.16 7.74
CA ALA A 26 -4.85 -3.16 8.80
C ALA A 26 -3.78 -2.07 8.60
N HIS A 27 -4.01 -0.87 9.12
CA HIS A 27 -2.98 0.17 9.11
C HIS A 27 -1.91 -0.11 10.17
N GLY A 28 -0.64 0.05 9.80
CA GLY A 28 0.48 -0.10 10.74
C GLY A 28 1.42 -1.21 10.32
N LEU A 29 1.99 -1.89 11.32
CA LEU A 29 2.79 -3.11 11.19
C LEU A 29 1.99 -4.28 11.75
N TYR A 30 2.28 -5.49 11.27
CA TYR A 30 1.66 -6.70 11.77
C TYR A 30 2.55 -7.40 12.80
N SER A 31 1.94 -7.90 13.88
CA SER A 31 2.66 -8.74 14.86
C SER A 31 2.90 -10.17 14.37
N LYS A 32 2.15 -10.60 13.35
CA LYS A 32 2.22 -11.89 12.67
C LYS A 32 1.81 -11.70 11.21
N THR A 33 2.22 -12.59 10.31
CA THR A 33 1.80 -12.54 8.90
C THR A 33 0.27 -12.36 8.77
N PRO A 34 -0.21 -11.36 8.01
CA PRO A 34 -1.63 -11.11 7.88
C PRO A 34 -2.34 -12.23 7.13
N LYS A 35 -3.54 -12.60 7.60
CA LYS A 35 -4.43 -13.50 6.87
C LYS A 35 -5.33 -12.66 5.95
N ILE A 36 -5.00 -12.65 4.67
CA ILE A 36 -5.79 -11.97 3.65
C ILE A 36 -6.89 -12.91 3.13
N ASP A 37 -8.12 -12.41 3.05
CA ASP A 37 -9.27 -13.14 2.50
C ASP A 37 -9.35 -12.94 0.98
N PHE A 38 -8.53 -13.71 0.26
CA PHE A 38 -8.49 -13.68 -1.21
C PHE A 38 -9.78 -14.17 -1.85
N GLN A 39 -10.48 -15.12 -1.21
CA GLN A 39 -11.75 -15.62 -1.72
C GLN A 39 -12.79 -14.49 -1.69
N ARG A 40 -12.88 -13.74 -0.60
CA ARG A 40 -13.77 -12.58 -0.50
C ARG A 40 -13.45 -11.50 -1.52
N LEU A 41 -12.16 -11.24 -1.77
CA LEU A 41 -11.76 -10.29 -2.81
C LEU A 41 -12.23 -10.74 -4.20
N ALA A 42 -12.05 -12.03 -4.54
CA ALA A 42 -12.49 -12.59 -5.81
C ALA A 42 -14.01 -12.46 -5.98
N GLU A 43 -14.79 -12.85 -4.96
CA GLU A 43 -16.24 -12.74 -5.00
C GLU A 43 -16.74 -11.28 -5.13
N ILE A 44 -16.06 -10.32 -4.51
CA ILE A 44 -16.38 -8.89 -4.69
C ILE A 44 -16.09 -8.47 -6.14
N ARG A 45 -14.94 -8.86 -6.69
CA ARG A 45 -14.55 -8.52 -8.07
C ARG A 45 -15.49 -9.12 -9.12
N GLU A 46 -16.12 -10.26 -8.84
CA GLU A 46 -17.13 -10.88 -9.73
C GLU A 46 -18.41 -10.03 -9.86
N VAL A 47 -18.73 -9.22 -8.85
CA VAL A 47 -20.00 -8.47 -8.79
C VAL A 47 -19.83 -6.95 -8.76
N VAL A 48 -18.60 -6.45 -8.63
CA VAL A 48 -18.24 -5.03 -8.61
C VAL A 48 -17.26 -4.73 -9.73
N ASP A 49 -17.68 -3.87 -10.67
CA ASP A 49 -16.85 -3.56 -11.83
C ASP A 49 -15.85 -2.43 -11.63
N VAL A 50 -16.10 -1.52 -10.69
CA VAL A 50 -15.22 -0.39 -10.42
C VAL A 50 -13.85 -0.84 -9.87
N PRO A 51 -12.78 -0.05 -10.11
CA PRO A 51 -11.46 -0.22 -9.51
C PRO A 51 -11.50 -0.53 -7.99
N LEU A 52 -10.86 -1.63 -7.56
CA LEU A 52 -10.76 -1.98 -6.13
C LEU A 52 -9.49 -1.40 -5.48
N VAL A 53 -9.60 -0.99 -4.22
CA VAL A 53 -8.53 -0.34 -3.45
C VAL A 53 -8.14 -1.18 -2.24
N LEU A 54 -6.84 -1.45 -2.09
CA LEU A 54 -6.25 -2.12 -0.93
C LEU A 54 -5.69 -1.10 0.05
N HIS A 55 -6.29 -1.03 1.25
CA HIS A 55 -5.76 -0.26 2.37
C HIS A 55 -4.78 -1.09 3.19
N GLY A 56 -3.92 -0.42 3.98
CA GLY A 56 -3.05 -1.10 4.94
C GLY A 56 -2.05 -2.06 4.31
N ALA A 57 -1.50 -1.71 3.14
CA ALA A 57 -0.56 -2.58 2.43
C ALA A 57 0.89 -2.47 2.93
N SER A 58 1.16 -1.61 3.91
CA SER A 58 2.45 -1.59 4.59
C SER A 58 2.63 -2.87 5.38
N ASP A 59 3.81 -3.49 5.28
CA ASP A 59 4.18 -4.74 5.98
C ASP A 59 3.38 -5.99 5.53
N VAL A 60 2.61 -5.88 4.46
CA VAL A 60 1.99 -7.03 3.78
C VAL A 60 3.04 -7.68 2.86
N PRO A 61 3.22 -9.01 2.88
CA PRO A 61 4.12 -9.70 1.97
C PRO A 61 3.84 -9.37 0.50
N ASP A 62 4.90 -9.12 -0.28
CA ASP A 62 4.78 -8.71 -1.69
C ASP A 62 3.97 -9.72 -2.54
N GLU A 63 4.10 -11.02 -2.25
CA GLU A 63 3.32 -12.08 -2.91
C GLU A 63 1.82 -11.92 -2.68
N PHE A 64 1.39 -11.48 -1.50
CA PHE A 64 -0.01 -11.24 -1.19
C PHE A 64 -0.51 -9.99 -1.91
N VAL A 65 0.29 -8.93 -1.95
CA VAL A 65 -0.05 -7.73 -2.72
C VAL A 65 -0.23 -8.07 -4.19
N ARG A 66 0.71 -8.79 -4.81
CA ARG A 66 0.58 -9.26 -6.20
C ARG A 66 -0.69 -10.08 -6.41
N ARG A 67 -0.97 -11.02 -5.50
CA ARG A 67 -2.20 -11.81 -5.56
C ARG A 67 -3.47 -10.96 -5.50
N THR A 68 -3.49 -9.89 -4.71
CA THR A 68 -4.66 -8.98 -4.71
C THR A 68 -4.83 -8.22 -6.02
N ILE A 69 -3.72 -7.88 -6.69
CA ILE A 69 -3.73 -7.18 -7.99
C ILE A 69 -4.28 -8.11 -9.07
N GLU A 70 -3.85 -9.38 -9.08
CA GLU A 70 -4.42 -10.42 -9.96
C GLU A 70 -5.94 -10.57 -9.78
N LEU A 71 -6.44 -10.30 -8.56
CA LEU A 71 -7.86 -10.38 -8.21
C LEU A 71 -8.59 -9.04 -8.31
N GLY A 72 -8.02 -8.03 -8.98
CA GLY A 72 -8.71 -6.80 -9.35
C GLY A 72 -8.41 -5.57 -8.48
N VAL A 73 -7.46 -5.63 -7.54
CA VAL A 73 -6.94 -4.43 -6.90
C VAL A 73 -6.16 -3.58 -7.91
N THR A 74 -6.50 -2.29 -7.96
CA THR A 74 -5.92 -1.31 -8.88
C THR A 74 -5.19 -0.18 -8.16
N LYS A 75 -5.44 0.00 -6.86
CA LYS A 75 -4.80 1.02 -6.02
C LYS A 75 -4.36 0.39 -4.70
N VAL A 76 -3.09 0.57 -4.36
CA VAL A 76 -2.47 0.02 -3.15
C VAL A 76 -1.98 1.16 -2.26
N ASN A 77 -2.44 1.22 -1.00
CA ASN A 77 -2.09 2.30 -0.08
C ASN A 77 -0.92 1.90 0.82
N VAL A 78 0.18 2.68 0.76
CA VAL A 78 1.39 2.48 1.57
C VAL A 78 1.69 3.78 2.33
N ALA A 79 1.93 3.68 3.64
CA ALA A 79 2.25 4.85 4.47
C ALA A 79 3.23 4.55 5.60
N THR A 80 3.07 3.43 6.30
CA THR A 80 3.88 3.11 7.49
C THR A 80 5.34 2.83 7.12
N GLU A 81 5.58 2.02 6.09
CA GLU A 81 6.95 1.70 5.63
C GLU A 81 7.74 2.94 5.22
N LEU A 82 7.08 3.91 4.57
CA LEU A 82 7.70 5.15 4.13
C LEU A 82 8.21 5.97 5.31
N LYS A 83 7.38 6.10 6.37
CA LYS A 83 7.76 6.81 7.60
C LYS A 83 8.88 6.10 8.34
N ILE A 84 8.84 4.76 8.40
CA ILE A 84 9.87 3.95 9.06
C ILE A 84 11.22 4.12 8.36
N ALA A 85 11.26 3.97 7.03
CA ALA A 85 12.50 4.12 6.27
C ALA A 85 13.08 5.52 6.40
N PHE A 86 12.25 6.56 6.25
CA PHE A 86 12.67 7.95 6.38
C PHE A 86 13.23 8.24 7.78
N ALA A 87 12.46 7.94 8.83
CA ALA A 87 12.85 8.24 10.20
C ALA A 87 14.06 7.41 10.65
N GLY A 88 14.17 6.16 10.20
CA GLY A 88 15.33 5.30 10.47
C GLY A 88 16.63 5.88 9.91
N ALA A 89 16.60 6.37 8.67
CA ALA A 89 17.76 7.00 8.04
C ALA A 89 18.14 8.31 8.72
N VAL A 90 17.16 9.15 9.07
CA VAL A 90 17.41 10.40 9.83
C VAL A 90 18.02 10.09 11.20
N LYS A 91 17.49 9.07 11.91
CA LYS A 91 18.02 8.64 13.21
C LYS A 91 19.48 8.19 13.11
N ALA A 92 19.81 7.37 12.11
CA ALA A 92 21.19 6.94 11.88
C ALA A 92 22.11 8.11 11.57
N TRP A 93 21.68 9.05 10.71
CA TRP A 93 22.45 10.22 10.36
C TRP A 93 22.82 11.08 11.57
N PHE A 94 21.87 11.31 12.50
CA PHE A 94 22.16 12.07 13.73
C PHE A 94 23.12 11.34 14.69
N ALA A 95 23.10 10.01 14.71
CA ALA A 95 24.04 9.23 15.51
C ALA A 95 25.47 9.34 14.95
N GLU A 96 25.62 9.40 13.63
CA GLU A 96 26.90 9.53 12.93
C GLU A 96 27.41 10.99 12.86
N ASN A 97 26.50 11.96 12.89
CA ASN A 97 26.79 13.39 12.72
C ASN A 97 26.26 14.19 13.94
N PRO A 98 26.83 14.01 15.14
CA PRO A 98 26.28 14.61 16.37
C PRO A 98 26.30 16.14 16.41
N GLN A 99 27.10 16.78 15.54
CA GLN A 99 27.14 18.25 15.37
C GLN A 99 26.35 18.75 14.16
N GLY A 100 25.75 17.82 13.40
CA GLY A 100 25.00 18.13 12.19
C GLY A 100 23.69 18.85 12.49
N ASN A 101 23.42 19.92 11.75
CA ASN A 101 22.24 20.77 11.97
C ASN A 101 21.55 21.24 10.67
N ASP A 102 22.19 21.03 9.52
CA ASP A 102 21.64 21.48 8.24
C ASP A 102 20.58 20.48 7.72
N PRO A 103 19.30 20.89 7.60
CA PRO A 103 18.21 20.02 7.17
C PRO A 103 18.41 19.42 5.79
N ARG A 104 19.16 20.07 4.92
CA ARG A 104 19.35 19.58 3.56
C ARG A 104 20.05 18.23 3.54
N TYR A 105 20.92 17.94 4.52
CA TYR A 105 21.64 16.68 4.61
C TYR A 105 20.78 15.56 5.21
N TYR A 106 20.22 15.77 6.41
CA TYR A 106 19.44 14.70 7.05
C TYR A 106 18.09 14.44 6.36
N MET A 107 17.47 15.46 5.76
CA MET A 107 16.26 15.25 4.96
C MET A 107 16.58 14.48 3.68
N ARG A 108 17.74 14.73 3.06
CA ARG A 108 18.15 14.02 1.83
C ARG A 108 18.32 12.53 2.07
N VAL A 109 19.00 12.12 3.14
CA VAL A 109 19.15 10.68 3.46
C VAL A 109 17.81 10.02 3.77
N GLY A 110 16.89 10.72 4.47
CA GLY A 110 15.53 10.24 4.68
C GLY A 110 14.76 10.06 3.36
N MET A 111 14.85 11.04 2.45
CA MET A 111 14.23 10.97 1.13
C MET A 111 14.78 9.81 0.29
N ASP A 112 16.10 9.57 0.32
CA ASP A 112 16.71 8.49 -0.44
C ASP A 112 16.30 7.11 0.10
N ALA A 113 16.23 6.93 1.42
CA ALA A 113 15.69 5.70 2.02
C ALA A 113 14.22 5.47 1.65
N MET A 114 13.40 6.53 1.69
CA MET A 114 11.99 6.47 1.27
C MET A 114 11.83 6.13 -0.22
N LYS A 115 12.70 6.65 -1.09
CA LYS A 115 12.70 6.36 -2.53
C LYS A 115 12.90 4.88 -2.83
N GLU A 116 13.74 4.19 -2.07
CA GLU A 116 13.92 2.74 -2.25
C GLU A 116 12.65 1.96 -1.90
N VAL A 117 11.94 2.35 -0.84
CA VAL A 117 10.62 1.77 -0.52
C VAL A 117 9.63 2.03 -1.66
N VAL A 118 9.56 3.27 -2.16
CA VAL A 118 8.67 3.61 -3.30
C VAL A 118 9.01 2.77 -4.53
N ARG A 119 10.29 2.62 -4.88
CA ARG A 119 10.75 1.78 -6.00
C ARG A 119 10.28 0.34 -5.85
N ASN A 120 10.45 -0.24 -4.65
CA ASN A 120 10.00 -1.60 -4.37
C ASN A 120 8.49 -1.73 -4.57
N LYS A 121 7.69 -0.80 -4.04
CA LYS A 121 6.23 -0.85 -4.18
C LYS A 121 5.76 -0.63 -5.62
N ILE A 122 6.44 0.21 -6.41
CA ILE A 122 6.21 0.33 -7.86
C ILE A 122 6.42 -1.01 -8.57
N ASN A 123 7.52 -1.71 -8.26
CA ASN A 123 7.83 -3.01 -8.84
C ASN A 123 6.79 -4.08 -8.45
N VAL A 124 6.41 -4.14 -7.18
CA VAL A 124 5.36 -5.05 -6.68
C VAL A 124 4.02 -4.78 -7.36
N CYS A 125 3.67 -3.50 -7.57
CA CYS A 125 2.44 -3.12 -8.23
C CYS A 125 2.45 -3.29 -9.75
N GLY A 126 3.60 -3.61 -10.37
CA GLY A 126 3.72 -3.71 -11.82
C GLY A 126 3.44 -2.40 -12.57
N SER A 127 3.57 -1.26 -11.88
CA SER A 127 3.22 0.07 -12.42
C SER A 127 4.39 0.78 -13.13
N ALA A 128 5.59 0.19 -13.09
CA ALA A 128 6.73 0.69 -13.85
C ALA A 128 6.41 0.72 -15.36
N ASN A 129 6.81 1.80 -16.04
CA ASN A 129 6.61 1.99 -17.49
C ASN A 129 5.14 1.93 -17.95
N ARG A 130 4.19 2.34 -17.10
CA ARG A 130 2.75 2.42 -17.42
C ARG A 130 2.23 3.85 -17.65
N ILE A 131 3.10 4.86 -17.69
CA ILE A 131 2.72 6.21 -18.12
C ILE A 131 2.33 6.14 -19.61
N SER A 132 1.10 6.55 -19.93
CA SER A 132 0.69 6.84 -21.31
C SER A 132 1.19 8.23 -21.71
N ALA A 133 1.56 8.39 -22.98
CA ALA A 133 1.87 9.69 -23.58
C ALA A 133 0.64 10.60 -23.64
#